data_AF-K1THR5-F1
#
_entry.id   AF-K1THR5-F1
#
_cell.length_a   1.000
_cell.length_b   1.000
_cell.length_c   1.000
_cell.angle_alpha   90.00
_cell.angle_beta   90.00
_cell.angle_gamma   90.00
#
_symmetry.space_group_name_H-M   'P 1'
#
loop_
_entity.id
_entity.type
_entity.pdbx_description
1 polymer ?
#
loop_
_entity_poly.entity_id
_entity_poly.type
_entity_poly.pdbx_seq_one_letter_code
_entity_poly.pdbx_strand_id
1 'polypeptide(L)'
;MVNYKDALLISGHEVMDDDSIFMFSDSYDGKLNDIQQILLGFLLEVDRICKKHNIKYFLGGGSLLGAVRHKGFIPWDDDADVMMLRKDYDKFLSVLPSELPNYLFAQTQKNEKDSHFPFTKLRINDTLLSTEFTSRFPNIHNGIFLDVLAQDYTSNNAFLRKIHMKATASSRW
;
A
#
# COMPACT_ATOMS: atom_id res chain seq x y z
N MET A 1 -4.29 -17.13 -14.01
CA MET A 1 -5.24 -17.68 -15.00
C MET A 1 -6.35 -18.35 -14.20
N VAL A 2 -7.60 -17.94 -14.35
CA VAL A 2 -8.75 -18.49 -13.59
C VAL A 2 -8.98 -19.92 -14.08
N ASN A 3 -8.92 -20.91 -13.19
CA ASN A 3 -9.11 -22.31 -13.53
C ASN A 3 -10.61 -22.70 -13.52
N TYR A 4 -10.96 -23.91 -13.96
CA TYR A 4 -12.36 -24.36 -14.02
C TYR A 4 -13.07 -24.38 -12.66
N LYS A 5 -12.35 -24.73 -11.58
CA LYS A 5 -12.87 -24.70 -10.21
C LYS A 5 -13.18 -23.28 -9.78
N ASP A 6 -12.29 -22.34 -10.10
CA ASP A 6 -12.48 -20.92 -9.81
C ASP A 6 -13.70 -20.37 -10.56
N ALA A 7 -13.89 -20.75 -11.83
CA ALA A 7 -15.04 -20.36 -12.63
C ALA A 7 -16.37 -20.89 -12.07
N LEU A 8 -16.38 -22.14 -11.58
CA LEU A 8 -17.54 -22.74 -10.91
C LEU A 8 -17.89 -22.03 -9.60
N LEU A 9 -16.88 -21.65 -8.80
CA LEU A 9 -17.08 -20.89 -7.56
C LEU A 9 -17.70 -19.51 -7.83
N ILE A 10 -17.16 -18.79 -8.83
CA ILE A 10 -17.69 -17.50 -9.25
C ILE A 10 -19.15 -17.64 -9.71
N SER A 11 -19.42 -18.60 -10.60
CA SER A 11 -20.77 -18.84 -11.14
C SER A 11 -21.76 -19.26 -10.05
N GLY A 12 -21.31 -20.07 -9.08
CA GLY A 12 -22.12 -20.50 -7.95
C GLY A 12 -22.52 -19.32 -7.06
N HIS A 13 -21.60 -18.40 -6.79
CA HIS A 13 -21.91 -17.20 -6.03
C HIS A 13 -22.86 -16.26 -6.77
N GLU A 14 -22.68 -16.07 -8.08
CA GLU A 14 -23.59 -15.25 -8.91
C GLU A 14 -25.04 -15.77 -8.86
N VAL A 15 -25.22 -17.09 -8.74
CA VAL A 15 -26.55 -17.73 -8.61
C VAL A 15 -27.16 -17.59 -7.22
N MET A 16 -26.34 -17.38 -6.17
CA MET A 16 -26.84 -17.33 -4.79
C MET A 16 -27.52 -16.00 -4.44
N ASP A 17 -27.23 -14.91 -5.17
CA ASP A 17 -27.87 -13.59 -5.05
C ASP A 17 -28.08 -13.12 -3.59
N ASP A 18 -27.15 -13.50 -2.70
CA ASP A 18 -27.04 -12.84 -1.42
C ASP A 18 -26.16 -11.60 -1.64
N ASP A 19 -26.43 -10.51 -0.92
CA ASP A 19 -25.58 -9.32 -0.97
C ASP A 19 -24.17 -9.60 -0.36
N SER A 20 -23.78 -10.86 -0.19
CA SER A 20 -22.48 -11.25 0.29
C SER A 20 -21.41 -11.02 -0.78
N ILE A 21 -20.20 -10.82 -0.32
CA ILE A 21 -19.09 -10.43 -1.17
C ILE A 21 -18.34 -11.70 -1.57
N PHE A 22 -18.25 -11.98 -2.88
CA PHE A 22 -17.47 -13.10 -3.38
C PHE A 22 -15.99 -12.92 -3.07
N MET A 23 -15.41 -13.92 -2.43
CA MET A 23 -13.99 -14.01 -2.13
C MET A 23 -13.56 -15.47 -2.22
N PHE A 24 -12.39 -15.72 -2.79
CA PHE A 24 -11.80 -17.05 -2.75
C PHE A 24 -11.45 -17.41 -1.30
N SER A 25 -11.94 -18.55 -0.80
CA SER A 25 -11.65 -19.00 0.56
C SER A 25 -10.15 -19.23 0.81
N ASP A 26 -9.41 -19.57 -0.25
CA ASP A 26 -8.01 -19.98 -0.20
C ASP A 26 -7.05 -18.88 -0.70
N SER A 27 -7.48 -17.61 -0.75
CA SER A 27 -6.59 -16.49 -1.09
C SER A 27 -5.45 -16.36 -0.08
N TYR A 28 -4.22 -16.17 -0.57
CA TYR A 28 -2.99 -16.13 0.25
C TYR A 28 -2.81 -17.36 1.14
N ASP A 29 -3.13 -18.57 0.64
CA ASP A 29 -3.13 -19.81 1.41
C ASP A 29 -3.99 -19.72 2.70
N GLY A 30 -5.10 -18.98 2.64
CA GLY A 30 -6.00 -18.75 3.76
C GLY A 30 -5.51 -17.73 4.79
N LYS A 31 -4.41 -17.01 4.52
CA LYS A 31 -3.78 -16.05 5.46
C LYS A 31 -4.20 -14.60 5.25
N LEU A 32 -5.15 -14.33 4.35
CA LEU A 32 -5.53 -12.95 4.01
C LEU A 32 -5.99 -12.14 5.22
N ASN A 33 -6.78 -12.77 6.11
CA ASN A 33 -7.21 -12.11 7.34
C ASN A 33 -6.01 -11.75 8.26
N ASP A 34 -5.02 -12.63 8.38
CA ASP A 34 -3.81 -12.36 9.17
C ASP A 34 -3.02 -11.18 8.58
N ILE A 35 -2.92 -11.12 7.24
CA ILE A 35 -2.30 -9.99 6.53
C ILE A 35 -3.05 -8.69 6.84
N GLN A 36 -4.39 -8.68 6.74
CA GLN A 36 -5.20 -7.50 7.05
C GLN A 36 -5.06 -7.03 8.50
N GLN A 37 -4.95 -7.95 9.47
CA GLN A 37 -4.68 -7.60 10.87
C GLN A 37 -3.27 -6.99 11.06
N ILE A 38 -2.27 -7.53 10.37
CA ILE A 38 -0.90 -6.97 10.37
C ILE A 38 -0.91 -5.55 9.78
N LEU A 39 -1.59 -5.35 8.65
CA LEU A 39 -1.71 -4.05 7.98
C LEU A 39 -2.45 -3.02 8.84
N LEU A 40 -3.49 -3.45 9.58
CA LEU A 40 -4.17 -2.59 10.55
C LEU A 40 -3.21 -2.13 11.66
N GLY A 41 -2.39 -3.04 12.20
CA GLY A 41 -1.36 -2.70 13.18
C GLY A 41 -0.37 -1.68 12.64
N PHE A 42 0.01 -1.81 11.37
CA PHE A 42 0.85 -0.85 10.64
C PHE A 42 0.20 0.53 10.53
N LEU A 43 -1.06 0.58 10.13
CA LEU A 43 -1.82 1.84 10.04
C LEU A 43 -1.91 2.55 11.39
N LEU A 44 -2.09 1.80 12.47
CA LEU A 44 -2.09 2.33 13.84
C LEU A 44 -0.71 2.88 14.25
N GLU A 45 0.37 2.23 13.83
CA GLU A 45 1.73 2.73 14.11
C GLU A 45 2.04 4.01 13.32
N VAL A 46 1.63 4.07 12.04
CA VAL A 46 1.71 5.29 11.23
C VAL A 46 0.89 6.41 11.87
N ASP A 47 -0.33 6.12 12.32
CA ASP A 47 -1.20 7.08 13.02
C ASP A 47 -0.54 7.60 14.31
N ARG A 48 0.06 6.71 15.11
CA ARG A 48 0.80 7.08 16.33
C ARG A 48 1.92 8.07 16.03
N ILE A 49 2.75 7.78 15.02
CA ILE A 49 3.85 8.65 14.59
C ILE A 49 3.32 9.99 14.10
N CYS A 50 2.27 9.96 13.25
CA CYS A 50 1.69 11.17 12.67
C CYS A 50 1.07 12.08 13.73
N LYS A 51 0.32 11.53 14.69
CA LYS A 51 -0.26 12.27 15.82
C LYS A 51 0.81 12.90 16.70
N LYS A 52 1.86 12.14 17.05
CA LYS A 52 2.97 12.63 17.89
C LYS A 52 3.66 13.84 17.25
N HIS A 53 3.83 13.83 15.94
CA HIS A 53 4.56 14.87 15.21
C HIS A 53 3.66 15.92 14.56
N ASN A 54 2.34 15.87 14.75
CA ASN A 54 1.38 16.75 14.07
C ASN A 54 1.60 16.75 12.55
N ILE A 55 1.53 15.56 11.96
CA ILE A 55 1.62 15.29 10.52
C ILE A 55 0.23 14.87 10.05
N LYS A 56 -0.24 15.49 8.97
CA LYS A 56 -1.54 15.12 8.38
C LYS A 56 -1.34 14.02 7.35
N TYR A 57 -2.15 12.99 7.48
CA TYR A 57 -2.26 11.93 6.48
C TYR A 57 -3.74 11.59 6.26
N PHE A 58 -4.01 10.87 5.18
CA PHE A 58 -5.32 10.31 4.88
C PHE A 58 -5.12 8.93 4.23
N LEU A 59 -6.12 8.06 4.33
CA LEU A 59 -6.08 6.79 3.59
C LEU A 59 -6.13 7.07 2.08
N GLY A 60 -5.42 6.27 1.30
CA GLY A 60 -5.41 6.32 -0.16
C GLY A 60 -6.16 5.15 -0.79
N GLY A 61 -6.44 5.24 -2.10
CA GLY A 61 -6.76 4.08 -2.93
C GLY A 61 -7.84 3.13 -2.38
N GLY A 62 -7.52 1.82 -2.42
CA GLY A 62 -8.37 0.74 -1.93
C GLY A 62 -8.64 0.84 -0.43
N SER A 63 -7.64 1.26 0.35
CA SER A 63 -7.76 1.45 1.80
C SER A 63 -8.84 2.48 2.18
N LEU A 64 -8.86 3.63 1.51
CA LEU A 64 -9.89 4.65 1.74
C LEU A 64 -11.28 4.15 1.33
N LEU A 65 -11.38 3.52 0.17
CA LEU A 65 -12.63 2.97 -0.34
C LEU A 65 -13.18 1.90 0.61
N GLY A 66 -12.33 0.97 1.07
CA GLY A 66 -12.66 -0.05 2.05
C GLY A 66 -13.20 0.55 3.34
N ALA A 67 -12.48 1.52 3.92
CA ALA A 67 -12.89 2.15 5.17
C ALA A 67 -14.30 2.78 5.08
N VAL A 68 -14.63 3.40 3.94
CA VAL A 68 -15.94 4.02 3.74
C VAL A 68 -17.02 2.99 3.42
N ARG A 69 -16.77 2.10 2.46
CA ARG A 69 -17.74 1.15 1.89
C ARG A 69 -17.96 -0.08 2.77
N HIS A 70 -16.89 -0.72 3.21
CA HIS A 70 -16.89 -2.00 3.92
C HIS A 70 -16.66 -1.86 5.44
N LYS A 71 -16.39 -0.64 5.92
CA LYS A 71 -16.06 -0.36 7.34
C LYS A 71 -14.80 -1.09 7.81
N GLY A 72 -13.87 -1.34 6.89
CA GLY A 72 -12.64 -2.08 7.11
C GLY A 72 -11.86 -2.23 5.80
N PHE A 73 -11.05 -3.28 5.68
CA PHE A 73 -10.42 -3.60 4.40
C PHE A 73 -11.46 -4.02 3.36
N ILE A 74 -11.13 -3.85 2.08
CA ILE A 74 -11.83 -4.57 1.03
C ILE A 74 -11.55 -6.07 1.26
N PRO A 75 -12.55 -6.98 1.20
CA PRO A 75 -12.34 -8.36 1.61
C PRO A 75 -11.16 -9.06 0.92
N TRP A 76 -10.91 -8.72 -0.35
CA TRP A 76 -9.81 -9.26 -1.16
C TRP A 76 -8.55 -8.38 -1.22
N ASP A 77 -8.49 -7.26 -0.50
CA ASP A 77 -7.28 -6.39 -0.44
C ASP A 77 -6.21 -7.04 0.45
N ASP A 78 -4.96 -6.96 -0.01
CA ASP A 78 -3.76 -7.47 0.66
C ASP A 78 -2.70 -6.38 0.94
N ASP A 79 -3.02 -5.11 0.68
CA ASP A 79 -2.16 -3.96 0.95
C ASP A 79 -2.89 -2.83 1.70
N ALA A 80 -2.11 -1.84 2.12
CA ALA A 80 -2.63 -0.64 2.76
C ALA A 80 -1.89 0.61 2.25
N ASP A 81 -2.65 1.65 1.96
CA ASP A 81 -2.16 2.92 1.42
C ASP A 81 -2.48 4.08 2.37
N VAL A 82 -1.46 4.89 2.66
CA VAL A 82 -1.62 6.23 3.22
C VAL A 82 -1.05 7.27 2.27
N MET A 83 -1.71 8.41 2.21
CA MET A 83 -1.31 9.56 1.42
C MET A 83 -1.08 10.76 2.33
N MET A 84 -0.08 11.56 1.97
CA MET A 84 0.28 12.79 2.66
C MET A 84 0.53 13.89 1.64
N LEU A 85 0.16 15.13 1.95
CA LEU A 85 0.63 16.26 1.13
C LEU A 85 2.16 16.34 1.23
N ARG A 86 2.83 16.80 0.16
CA ARG A 86 4.31 16.87 0.08
C ARG A 86 4.99 17.35 1.36
N LYS A 87 4.50 18.44 1.95
CA LYS A 87 5.04 19.01 3.20
C LYS A 87 4.98 18.02 4.36
N ASP A 88 3.85 17.33 4.52
CA ASP A 88 3.64 16.34 5.58
C ASP A 88 4.45 15.06 5.30
N TYR A 89 4.53 14.63 4.04
CA TYR A 89 5.36 13.50 3.62
C TYR A 89 6.84 13.73 3.92
N ASP A 90 7.40 14.89 3.54
CA ASP A 90 8.80 15.21 3.79
C ASP A 90 9.09 15.29 5.30
N LYS A 91 8.16 15.84 6.07
CA LYS A 91 8.23 15.86 7.54
C LYS A 91 8.17 14.44 8.11
N PHE A 92 7.31 13.58 7.61
CA PHE A 92 7.21 12.17 8.00
C PHE A 92 8.54 11.44 7.77
N LEU A 93 9.12 11.56 6.58
CA LEU A 93 10.43 10.97 6.28
C LEU A 93 11.54 11.47 7.22
N SER A 94 11.49 12.73 7.64
CA SER A 94 12.50 13.29 8.55
C SER A 94 12.43 12.73 9.97
N VAL A 95 11.25 12.26 10.43
CA VAL A 95 11.06 11.73 11.79
C VAL A 95 11.10 10.21 11.86
N LEU A 96 10.92 9.51 10.72
CA LEU A 96 10.93 8.05 10.67
C LEU A 96 12.16 7.42 11.34
N PRO A 97 13.41 7.84 11.07
CA PRO A 97 14.58 7.17 11.64
C PRO A 97 14.62 7.12 13.17
N SER A 98 13.97 8.06 13.86
CA SER A 98 13.90 8.11 15.33
C SER A 98 12.64 7.49 15.92
N GLU A 99 11.61 7.26 15.12
CA GLU A 99 10.30 6.77 15.58
C GLU A 99 10.01 5.33 15.16
N LEU A 100 10.65 4.85 14.10
CA LEU A 100 10.36 3.56 13.52
C LEU A 100 10.85 2.46 14.47
N PRO A 101 9.98 1.51 14.89
CA PRO A 101 10.41 0.40 15.71
C PRO A 101 11.34 -0.55 14.94
N ASN A 102 12.20 -1.28 15.66
CA ASN A 102 13.26 -2.11 15.08
C ASN A 102 12.76 -3.26 14.18
N TYR A 103 11.48 -3.65 14.28
CA TYR A 103 10.88 -4.67 13.43
C TYR A 103 10.39 -4.12 12.08
N LEU A 104 10.49 -2.80 11.87
CA LEU A 104 10.11 -2.12 10.64
C LEU A 104 11.33 -1.55 9.90
N PHE A 105 11.20 -1.48 8.59
CA PHE A 105 12.17 -0.90 7.67
C PHE A 105 11.47 0.11 6.74
N ALA A 106 11.97 1.33 6.69
CA ALA A 106 11.46 2.34 5.77
C ALA A 106 12.20 2.25 4.42
N GLN A 107 11.64 1.52 3.46
CA GLN A 107 12.17 1.42 2.10
C GLN A 107 11.90 2.71 1.32
N THR A 108 12.96 3.41 0.96
CA THR A 108 12.96 4.65 0.17
C THR A 108 13.96 4.52 -0.99
N GLN A 109 13.83 5.37 -2.00
CA GLN A 109 14.83 5.44 -3.09
C GLN A 109 16.25 5.78 -2.61
N LYS A 110 16.36 6.47 -1.45
CA LYS A 110 17.67 6.86 -0.90
C LYS A 110 18.44 5.70 -0.28
N ASN A 111 17.75 4.80 0.41
CA ASN A 111 18.38 3.70 1.13
C ASN A 111 18.32 2.35 0.38
N GLU A 112 17.48 2.22 -0.64
CA GLU A 112 17.37 0.99 -1.42
C GLU A 112 17.29 1.29 -2.92
N LYS A 113 18.47 1.42 -3.55
CA LYS A 113 18.61 1.83 -4.96
C LYS A 113 18.02 0.84 -5.97
N ASP A 114 17.86 -0.42 -5.56
CA ASP A 114 17.23 -1.46 -6.38
C ASP A 114 15.69 -1.39 -6.29
N SER A 115 15.14 -0.55 -5.41
CA SER A 115 13.70 -0.26 -5.36
C SER A 115 13.27 0.48 -6.62
N HIS A 116 12.31 -0.09 -7.33
CA HIS A 116 11.69 0.53 -8.51
C HIS A 116 10.46 1.36 -8.17
N PHE A 117 10.09 1.46 -6.88
CA PHE A 117 8.91 2.20 -6.44
C PHE A 117 9.24 3.69 -6.27
N PRO A 118 8.43 4.63 -6.79
CA PRO A 118 8.67 6.07 -6.66
C PRO A 118 8.20 6.66 -5.32
N PHE A 119 7.77 5.81 -4.39
CA PHE A 119 7.22 6.18 -3.09
C PHE A 119 7.83 5.33 -1.97
N THR A 120 7.55 5.69 -0.72
CA THR A 120 8.09 4.98 0.45
C THR A 120 7.22 3.77 0.76
N LYS A 121 7.86 2.64 1.03
CA LYS A 121 7.20 1.45 1.60
C LYS A 121 7.71 1.25 3.03
N LEU A 122 6.82 1.13 3.99
CA LEU A 122 7.19 0.63 5.32
C LEU A 122 7.06 -0.88 5.30
N ARG A 123 8.12 -1.61 5.62
CA ARG A 123 8.19 -3.07 5.52
C ARG A 123 8.47 -3.72 6.85
N ILE A 124 7.90 -4.90 7.09
CA ILE A 124 8.20 -5.70 8.28
C ILE A 124 9.43 -6.55 8.01
N ASN A 125 10.43 -6.44 8.88
CA ASN A 125 11.61 -7.30 8.87
C ASN A 125 11.19 -8.77 9.07
N ASP A 126 11.99 -9.70 8.54
CA ASP A 126 11.77 -11.15 8.71
C ASP A 126 10.42 -11.68 8.15
N THR A 127 9.78 -10.94 7.23
CA THR A 127 8.60 -11.39 6.47
C THR A 127 8.88 -11.41 4.97
N LEU A 128 8.06 -12.15 4.20
CA LEU A 128 8.19 -12.25 2.75
C LEU A 128 6.82 -12.17 2.06
N LEU A 129 6.65 -11.14 1.25
CA LEU A 129 5.57 -10.94 0.29
C LEU A 129 6.20 -10.53 -1.04
N SER A 130 6.45 -11.52 -1.90
CA SER A 130 7.13 -11.34 -3.19
C SER A 130 6.21 -11.68 -4.36
N THR A 131 6.26 -10.83 -5.38
CA THR A 131 5.58 -11.03 -6.67
C THR A 131 6.57 -11.58 -7.70
N GLU A 132 6.06 -12.05 -8.84
CA GLU A 132 6.91 -12.46 -9.98
C GLU A 132 7.83 -11.32 -10.47
N PHE A 133 7.43 -10.07 -10.27
CA PHE A 133 8.23 -8.91 -10.65
C PHE A 133 9.31 -8.60 -9.62
N THR A 134 8.92 -8.49 -8.34
CA THR A 134 9.85 -8.12 -7.26
C THR A 134 10.89 -9.21 -6.98
N SER A 135 10.58 -10.48 -7.30
CA SER A 135 11.54 -11.60 -7.21
C SER A 135 12.74 -11.46 -8.15
N ARG A 136 12.66 -10.59 -9.17
CA ARG A 136 13.76 -10.30 -10.10
C ARG A 136 14.83 -9.39 -9.49
N PHE A 137 14.57 -8.79 -8.33
CA PHE A 137 15.47 -7.86 -7.64
C PHE A 137 15.95 -8.49 -6.32
N PRO A 138 17.07 -9.24 -6.32
CA PRO A 138 17.45 -10.07 -5.18
C PRO A 138 17.83 -9.28 -3.92
N ASN A 139 18.20 -8.01 -4.06
CA ASN A 139 18.59 -7.16 -2.94
C ASN A 139 17.47 -6.26 -2.43
N ILE A 140 16.24 -6.37 -2.98
CA ILE A 140 15.11 -5.57 -2.51
C ILE A 140 14.49 -6.22 -1.27
N HIS A 141 14.21 -5.44 -0.24
CA HIS A 141 13.43 -5.88 0.90
C HIS A 141 12.01 -6.19 0.41
N ASN A 142 11.60 -7.45 0.57
CA ASN A 142 10.31 -7.97 0.13
C ASN A 142 9.39 -8.31 1.31
N GLY A 143 9.43 -7.54 2.40
CA GLY A 143 8.55 -7.78 3.55
C GLY A 143 7.12 -7.34 3.27
N ILE A 144 6.16 -7.81 4.06
CA ILE A 144 4.80 -7.26 4.10
C ILE A 144 4.91 -5.74 4.27
N PHE A 145 4.14 -4.98 3.51
CA PHE A 145 4.37 -3.55 3.34
C PHE A 145 3.10 -2.71 3.52
N LEU A 146 3.31 -1.45 3.87
CA LEU A 146 2.34 -0.35 3.79
C LEU A 146 2.93 0.76 2.91
N ASP A 147 2.12 1.27 1.99
CA ASP A 147 2.54 2.29 1.04
C ASP A 147 2.27 3.69 1.58
N VAL A 148 3.31 4.51 1.59
CA VAL A 148 3.26 5.91 2.00
C VAL A 148 3.53 6.75 0.76
N LEU A 149 2.47 7.36 0.23
CA LEU A 149 2.51 8.14 -1.01
C LEU A 149 2.50 9.64 -0.72
N ALA A 150 3.26 10.38 -1.52
CA ALA A 150 3.21 11.84 -1.55
C ALA A 150 2.19 12.31 -2.58
N GLN A 151 1.20 13.08 -2.13
CA GLN A 151 0.26 13.79 -2.98
C GLN A 151 0.80 15.18 -3.30
N ASP A 152 1.27 15.36 -4.53
CA ASP A 152 1.78 16.63 -5.03
C ASP A 152 0.68 17.50 -5.65
N TYR A 153 0.82 18.81 -5.48
CA TYR A 153 -0.02 19.76 -6.22
C TYR A 153 0.32 19.70 -7.71
N THR A 154 -0.73 19.80 -8.53
CA THR A 154 -0.57 19.93 -9.98
C THR A 154 -1.23 21.21 -10.48
N SER A 155 -0.85 21.67 -11.66
CA SER A 155 -1.37 22.91 -12.22
C SER A 155 -2.86 22.80 -12.58
N ASN A 156 -3.62 23.87 -12.38
CA ASN A 156 -4.98 23.98 -12.92
C ASN A 156 -4.99 24.16 -14.45
N ASN A 157 -3.85 24.47 -15.07
CA ASN A 157 -3.71 24.57 -16.53
C ASN A 157 -3.40 23.20 -17.17
N ALA A 158 -4.18 22.81 -18.18
CA ALA A 158 -4.06 21.49 -18.84
C ALA A 158 -2.70 21.26 -19.52
N PHE A 159 -2.10 22.28 -20.12
CA PHE A 159 -0.78 22.18 -20.75
C PHE A 159 0.32 21.99 -19.70
N LEU A 160 0.27 22.77 -18.63
CA LEU A 160 1.21 22.63 -17.51
C LEU A 160 1.08 21.27 -16.80
N ARG A 161 -0.12 20.70 -16.70
CA ARG A 161 -0.29 19.31 -16.21
C ARG A 161 0.41 18.29 -17.10
N LYS A 162 0.33 18.44 -18.43
CA LYS A 162 1.03 17.53 -19.35
C LYS A 162 2.54 17.61 -19.20
N ILE A 163 3.08 18.82 -19.01
CA ILE A 163 4.50 19.01 -18.71
C ILE A 163 4.87 18.35 -17.38
N HIS A 164 4.08 18.59 -16.33
CA HIS A 164 4.29 17.98 -15.02
C HIS A 164 4.29 16.44 -15.11
N MET A 165 3.27 15.82 -15.71
CA MET A 165 3.22 14.36 -15.87
C MET A 165 4.43 13.81 -16.63
N LYS A 166 4.87 14.48 -17.70
CA LYS A 166 6.08 14.08 -18.43
C LYS A 166 7.34 14.21 -17.57
N ALA A 167 7.48 15.31 -16.83
CA ALA A 167 8.58 15.53 -15.91
C ALA A 167 8.62 14.42 -14.85
N THR A 168 7.50 14.16 -14.17
CA THR A 168 7.37 13.12 -13.12
C THR A 168 7.63 11.71 -13.65
N ALA A 169 7.17 11.39 -14.86
CA ALA A 169 7.44 10.09 -15.49
C ALA A 169 8.91 9.93 -15.93
N SER A 170 9.60 11.03 -16.21
CA SER A 170 11.01 11.04 -16.62
C SER A 170 11.98 11.13 -15.44
N SER A 171 11.54 11.68 -14.31
CA SER A 171 12.31 11.68 -13.08
C SER A 171 12.29 10.28 -12.48
N ARG A 172 13.45 9.61 -12.51
CA ARG A 172 13.74 8.54 -11.57
C ARG A 172 13.88 9.20 -10.19
N TRP A 173 12.83 9.09 -9.37
CA TRP A 173 12.86 9.51 -7.97
C TRP A 173 13.80 8.63 -7.17
#